data_AF-A0A951B4W5-F1
#
_entry.id   AF-A0A951B4W5-F1
#
_cell.length_a   1.000
_cell.length_b   1.000
_cell.length_c   1.000
_cell.angle_alpha   90.00
_cell.angle_beta   90.00
_cell.angle_gamma   90.00
#
_symmetry.space_group_name_H-M   'P 1'
#
loop_
_entity.id
_entity.type
_entity.pdbx_description
1 polymer ?
#
loop_
_entity_poly.entity_id
_entity_poly.type
_entity_poly.pdbx_seq_one_letter_code
_entity_poly.pdbx_strand_id
1 'polypeptide(L)' 'MQHLAWRGLLDGGVKLRPMVLPDRFIDHDTQPKQIAEAGLSARHIAAAALDALGIAAAKPPLGLVGD' A
#
# COMPACT_ATOMS: atom_id res chain seq x y z
N MET A 1 2.98 -14.40 -3.89
CA MET A 1 3.18 -13.23 -4.79
C MET A 1 3.23 -11.92 -4.02
N GLN A 2 2.17 -11.54 -3.27
CA GLN A 2 2.12 -10.26 -2.55
C GLN A 2 3.33 -10.05 -1.61
N HIS A 3 3.66 -11.03 -0.77
CA HIS A 3 4.82 -10.93 0.14
C HIS A 3 6.13 -10.58 -0.57
N LEU A 4 6.44 -11.27 -1.69
CA LEU A 4 7.68 -11.06 -2.44
C LEU A 4 7.76 -9.65 -3.04
N ALA A 5 6.65 -9.16 -3.60
CA ALA A 5 6.56 -7.82 -4.19
C ALA A 5 6.75 -6.72 -3.13
N TRP A 6 6.12 -6.86 -1.96
CA TRP A 6 6.22 -5.88 -0.87
C TRP A 6 7.59 -5.89 -0.16
N ARG A 7 8.29 -7.03 -0.18
CA ARG A 7 9.68 -7.14 0.27
C ARG A 7 10.69 -6.64 -0.79
N GLY A 8 10.24 -6.23 -1.97
CA GLY A 8 11.10 -5.77 -3.06
C GLY A 8 11.89 -6.89 -3.74
N LEU A 9 11.58 -8.17 -3.47
CA LEU A 9 12.28 -9.32 -4.04
C LEU A 9 12.02 -9.50 -5.54
N LEU A 10 11.01 -8.80 -6.07
CA LEU A 10 10.66 -8.77 -7.49
C LEU A 10 11.08 -7.46 -8.16
N ASP A 11 11.76 -6.55 -7.44
CA ASP A 11 12.23 -5.30 -8.00
C ASP A 11 13.54 -5.52 -8.76
N GLY A 12 13.58 -5.17 -10.05
CA GLY A 12 14.80 -5.28 -10.89
C GLY A 12 14.99 -4.17 -11.93
N GLY A 13 14.00 -3.29 -12.06
CA GLY A 13 13.98 -2.18 -13.02
C GLY A 13 12.64 -1.42 -12.98
N VAL A 14 11.58 -2.13 -12.60
CA VAL A 14 10.29 -1.58 -12.21
C VAL A 14 10.00 -1.99 -10.77
N LYS A 15 9.40 -1.09 -9.98
CA LYS A 15 8.94 -1.38 -8.62
C LYS A 15 7.54 -1.98 -8.67
N LEU A 16 7.37 -3.19 -8.13
CA LEU A 16 6.07 -3.88 -8.16
C LEU A 16 5.39 -3.79 -6.78
N ARG A 17 4.26 -3.07 -6.69
CA ARG A 17 3.45 -2.98 -5.47
C ARG A 17 1.99 -3.35 -5.75
N PRO A 18 1.60 -4.61 -5.54
CA PRO A 18 0.21 -5.03 -5.75
C PRO A 18 -0.69 -4.43 -4.67
N MET A 19 -1.73 -3.73 -5.11
CA MET A 19 -2.81 -3.21 -4.28
C MET A 19 -4.07 -4.03 -4.55
N VAL A 20 -4.65 -4.60 -3.49
CA VAL A 20 -5.77 -5.54 -3.57
C VAL A 20 -6.82 -5.15 -2.55
N LEU A 21 -8.05 -5.61 -2.77
CA LEU A 21 -9.12 -5.44 -1.78
C LEU A 21 -8.70 -6.14 -0.48
N PRO A 22 -8.79 -5.46 0.68
CA PRO A 22 -8.39 -6.05 1.94
C PRO A 22 -9.38 -7.15 2.35
N ASP A 23 -8.86 -8.19 3.00
CA ASP A 23 -9.66 -9.29 3.55
C ASP A 23 -10.30 -8.88 4.88
N ARG A 24 -11.26 -7.96 4.79
CA ARG A 24 -12.10 -7.47 5.88
C ARG A 24 -13.41 -6.97 5.32
N PHE A 25 -14.43 -6.87 6.17
CA PHE A 25 -15.66 -6.20 5.79
C PHE A 25 -15.41 -4.71 5.53
N ILE A 26 -16.12 -4.18 4.53
CA ILE A 26 -16.20 -2.76 4.17
C ILE A 26 -17.68 -2.40 4.27
N ASP A 27 -17.98 -1.35 5.02
CA ASP A 27 -19.36 -0.96 5.25
C ASP A 27 -20.02 -0.46 3.97
N HIS A 28 -21.35 -0.62 3.91
CA HIS A 28 -22.10 -0.12 2.78
C HIS A 28 -22.12 1.42 2.78
N ASP A 29 -21.64 2.02 1.69
CA ASP A 29 -21.69 3.46 1.45
C ASP A 29 -21.59 3.69 -0.06
N THR A 30 -21.51 4.95 -0.48
CA THR A 30 -21.19 5.31 -1.86
C THR A 30 -19.88 4.65 -2.31
N GLN A 31 -19.84 4.21 -3.56
CA GLN A 31 -18.68 3.54 -4.16
C GLN A 31 -17.34 4.29 -3.94
N PRO A 32 -17.26 5.64 -4.10
CA PRO A 32 -16.00 6.35 -3.85
C PRO A 32 -15.48 6.21 -2.42
N LYS A 33 -16.37 6.22 -1.43
CA LYS A 33 -15.99 6.05 -0.02
C LYS A 33 -15.56 4.63 0.28
N GLN A 34 -16.26 3.62 -0.25
CA GLN A 34 -15.86 2.22 -0.09
C GLN A 34 -14.47 1.95 -0.68
N ILE A 35 -14.17 2.52 -1.87
CA ILE A 35 -12.85 2.43 -2.50
C ILE A 35 -11.78 3.17 -1.69
N ALA A 36 -12.12 4.34 -1.11
CA ALA A 36 -11.22 5.05 -0.22
C ALA A 36 -10.94 4.26 1.06
N GLU A 37 -11.96 3.66 1.66
CA GLU A 37 -11.84 2.82 2.85
C GLU A 37 -11.00 1.55 2.58
N ALA A 38 -11.16 0.94 1.41
CA ALA A 38 -10.32 -0.16 0.94
C ALA A 38 -8.85 0.21 0.73
N GLY A 39 -8.50 1.51 0.76
CA GLY A 39 -7.15 1.99 0.45
C GLY A 39 -6.80 1.90 -1.04
N LEU A 40 -7.80 1.89 -1.93
CA LEU A 40 -7.63 1.69 -3.37
C LEU A 40 -7.96 2.91 -4.22
N SER A 41 -8.20 4.07 -3.59
CA SER A 41 -8.44 5.32 -4.33
C SER A 41 -7.17 5.85 -5.03
N ALA A 42 -7.34 6.76 -5.99
CA ALA A 42 -6.24 7.37 -6.74
C ALA A 42 -5.15 7.98 -5.82
N ARG A 43 -5.54 8.60 -4.70
CA ARG A 43 -4.60 9.14 -3.71
C ARG A 43 -3.75 8.03 -3.08
N HIS A 44 -4.35 6.89 -2.76
CA HIS A 44 -3.63 5.75 -2.19
C HIS A 44 -2.67 5.12 -3.20
N ILE A 45 -3.09 5.00 -4.47
CA ILE A 45 -2.24 4.50 -5.55
C ILE A 45 -1.02 5.41 -5.75
N ALA A 46 -1.23 6.72 -5.83
CA ALA A 46 -0.14 7.69 -5.96
C ALA A 46 0.81 7.62 -4.75
N ALA A 47 0.27 7.53 -3.53
CA ALA A 47 1.09 7.39 -2.33
C ALA A 47 1.92 6.10 -2.35
N ALA A 48 1.33 4.96 -2.72
CA ALA A 48 2.04 3.69 -2.82
C ALA A 48 3.15 3.73 -3.88
N ALA A 49 2.92 4.40 -5.01
CA ALA A 49 3.94 4.59 -6.04
C ALA A 49 5.09 5.49 -5.56
N LEU A 50 4.80 6.61 -4.91
CA LEU A 50 5.82 7.52 -4.36
C LEU A 50 6.63 6.86 -3.24
N ASP A 51 5.98 6.08 -2.38
CA ASP A 51 6.63 5.29 -1.33
C ASP A 51 7.56 4.21 -1.93
N ALA A 52 7.09 3.50 -2.97
CA ALA A 52 7.90 2.51 -3.68
C ALA A 52 9.16 3.10 -4.35
N LEU A 53 9.09 4.36 -4.76
CA LEU A 53 10.20 5.12 -5.33
C LEU A 53 11.10 5.80 -4.26
N GLY A 54 10.73 5.74 -2.97
CA GLY A 54 11.46 6.40 -1.89
C GLY A 54 11.34 7.93 -1.89
N ILE A 55 10.31 8.47 -2.55
CA ILE A 55 10.05 9.92 -2.63
C ILE A 55 9.15 10.37 -1.47
N ALA A 56 8.32 9.47 -0.93
CA ALA A 56 7.49 9.75 0.23
C ALA A 56 8.32 9.92 1.51
N ALA A 57 7.83 10.74 2.45
CA ALA A 57 8.48 10.96 3.74
C ALA A 57 8.72 9.62 4.47
N ALA A 58 9.93 9.47 5.05
CA ALA A 58 10.37 8.23 5.67
C ALA A 58 9.33 7.68 6.67
N LYS A 59 8.78 6.51 6.37
CA LYS A 59 8.01 5.74 7.35
C LYS A 59 8.99 5.25 8.43
N PRO A 60 8.73 5.48 9.73
CA PRO A 60 9.60 4.99 10.78
C PRO A 60 9.74 3.46 10.65
N PRO A 61 10.94 2.91 10.89
CA PRO A 61 11.19 1.48 10.72
C PRO A 61 10.25 0.69 11.62
N LEU A 62 9.53 -0.27 11.02
CA LEU A 62 8.69 -1.22 11.73
C LEU A 62 9.61 -2.18 12.51
N GLY A 63 10.05 -1.77 13.70
CA GLY A 63 11.00 -2.56 14.49
C GLY A 63 11.44 -2.00 15.85
N LEU A 64 10.89 -0.90 16.37
CA LEU A 64 11.23 -0.40 17.71
C LEU A 64 9.98 0.01 18.50
N VAL A 65 9.11 -0.95 18.79
CA VAL A 65 8.24 -0.90 19.98
C VAL A 65 8.51 -2.19 20.74
N GLY A 66 9.68 -2.24 21.35
CA GLY A 66 9.91 -3.07 22.53
C GLY A 66 10.26 -2.07 23.61
N ASP A 67 9.25 -1.68 24.39
CA ASP A 67 9.23 -1.13 25.75
C ASP A 67 7.75 -0.92 26.14
#